data_AF-A0A7S1ABK2-F1
#
_entry.id   AF-A0A7S1ABK2-F1
#
_cell.length_a   1.000
_cell.length_b   1.000
_cell.length_c   1.000
_cell.angle_alpha   90.00
_cell.angle_beta   90.00
_cell.angle_gamma   90.00
#
_symmetry.space_group_name_H-M   'P 1'
#
loop_
_entity.id
_entity.type
_entity.pdbx_description
1 polymer ?
#
loop_
_entity_poly.entity_id
_entity_poly.type
_entity_poly.pdbx_seq_one_letter_code
_entity_poly.pdbx_strand_id
1 'polypeptide(L)'
;FLSVMAKWPDWSVFEKLVRDQRYAASEEFTSLKNAVLKSSPDEIDAQAGHAEVAFQFLIGFGSKKAQFRSLLLQVIQRLMVVPSWSAALKRRPDLQEKARVLHKDLQSTLKLDPPQRIAPEPPLEQLGPVRRQALTVATPDTGLEHPVSLPRRAFPRQEPRPVSVRSRQKPAASSSPTNAPVKQVTPSSLRPQQISCSSPTASCSSSSPLVSDTAEAITERCQSYQVLAELVSAFSPVVAHYLLLHLNEILWLARERGVC
;
A
#
# COMPACT_ATOMS: atom_id res chain seq x y z
N PHE A 1 -1.43 3.99 -29.68
CA PHE A 1 -1.23 2.76 -28.90
C PHE A 1 -2.40 2.62 -27.96
N LEU A 2 -3.35 1.71 -28.25
CA LEU A 2 -4.45 1.41 -27.33
C LEU A 2 -3.84 0.70 -26.13
N SER A 3 -3.81 1.37 -24.98
CA SER A 3 -3.40 0.76 -23.73
C SER A 3 -4.41 -0.35 -23.43
N VAL A 4 -3.99 -1.60 -23.56
CA VAL A 4 -4.82 -2.74 -23.14
C VAL A 4 -4.91 -2.63 -21.64
N MET A 5 -6.03 -2.10 -21.14
CA MET A 5 -6.27 -1.93 -19.71
C MET A 5 -6.01 -3.26 -19.02
N ALA A 6 -5.03 -3.25 -18.12
CA ALA A 6 -4.64 -4.46 -17.43
C ALA A 6 -5.85 -4.94 -16.62
N LYS A 7 -6.25 -6.21 -16.82
CA LYS A 7 -7.33 -6.80 -16.05
C LYS A 7 -6.87 -6.96 -14.61
N TRP A 8 -7.37 -6.09 -13.72
CA TRP A 8 -7.12 -6.19 -12.29
C TRP A 8 -7.76 -7.45 -11.71
N PRO A 9 -7.14 -8.07 -10.70
CA PRO A 9 -7.69 -9.24 -10.03
C PRO A 9 -8.98 -8.92 -9.26
N ASP A 10 -9.79 -9.94 -8.98
CA ASP A 10 -10.91 -9.82 -8.04
C ASP A 10 -10.38 -9.71 -6.61
N TRP A 11 -10.54 -8.55 -6.01
CA TRP A 11 -10.09 -8.25 -4.64
C TRP A 11 -10.75 -9.12 -3.58
N SER A 12 -11.96 -9.61 -3.83
CA SER A 12 -12.69 -10.51 -2.92
C SER A 12 -11.91 -11.82 -2.68
N VAL A 13 -11.22 -12.30 -3.72
CA VAL A 13 -10.36 -13.50 -3.63
C VAL A 13 -9.16 -13.21 -2.73
N PHE A 14 -8.53 -12.03 -2.87
CA PHE A 14 -7.38 -11.64 -2.05
C PHE A 14 -7.75 -11.48 -0.59
N GLU A 15 -8.89 -10.84 -0.30
CA GLU A 15 -9.40 -10.73 1.07
C GLU A 15 -9.61 -12.09 1.71
N LYS A 16 -10.17 -13.04 0.97
CA LYS A 16 -10.34 -14.42 1.44
C LYS A 16 -8.99 -15.12 1.68
N LEU A 17 -8.03 -14.98 0.76
CA LEU A 17 -6.70 -15.58 0.90
C LEU A 17 -5.94 -15.01 2.10
N VAL A 18 -6.05 -13.70 2.33
CA VAL A 18 -5.44 -13.01 3.48
C VAL A 18 -6.10 -13.45 4.79
N ARG A 19 -7.44 -13.50 4.82
CA ARG A 19 -8.22 -13.98 5.98
C ARG A 19 -7.87 -15.41 6.36
N ASP A 20 -7.78 -16.29 5.36
CA ASP A 20 -7.47 -17.71 5.55
C ASP A 20 -5.96 -17.98 5.70
N GLN A 21 -5.11 -16.94 5.58
CA GLN A 21 -3.65 -17.02 5.53
C GLN A 21 -3.10 -18.02 4.48
N ARG A 22 -3.85 -18.21 3.39
CA ARG A 22 -3.53 -19.18 2.32
C ARG A 22 -2.67 -18.53 1.24
N TYR A 23 -1.41 -18.30 1.55
CA TYR A 23 -0.46 -17.66 0.61
C TYR A 23 0.19 -18.63 -0.41
N ALA A 24 -0.41 -19.79 -0.67
CA ALA A 24 0.08 -20.76 -1.65
C ALA A 24 -0.30 -20.41 -3.11
N ALA A 25 -1.19 -19.43 -3.26
CA ALA A 25 -1.86 -19.02 -4.49
C ALA A 25 -0.91 -18.33 -5.49
N SER A 26 -0.27 -19.10 -6.38
CA SER A 26 0.68 -18.57 -7.39
C SER A 26 0.00 -17.89 -8.58
N GLU A 27 -1.22 -18.28 -8.91
CA GLU A 27 -1.95 -17.70 -10.04
C GLU A 27 -2.40 -16.28 -9.72
N GLU A 28 -2.86 -16.06 -8.50
CA GLU A 28 -3.31 -14.78 -7.96
C GLU A 28 -2.15 -13.81 -7.87
N PHE A 29 -0.99 -14.26 -7.36
CA PHE A 29 0.23 -13.46 -7.42
C PHE A 29 0.60 -13.10 -8.85
N THR A 30 0.51 -14.03 -9.79
CA THR A 30 0.84 -13.78 -11.20
C THR A 30 -0.12 -12.78 -11.83
N SER A 31 -1.41 -12.88 -11.51
CA SER A 31 -2.45 -11.93 -11.95
C SER A 31 -2.18 -10.53 -11.42
N LEU A 32 -1.97 -10.39 -10.11
CA LEU A 32 -1.65 -9.11 -9.47
C LEU A 32 -0.35 -8.51 -10.03
N LYS A 33 0.71 -9.31 -10.14
CA LYS A 33 1.99 -8.89 -10.71
C LYS A 33 1.80 -8.35 -12.13
N ASN A 34 1.08 -9.09 -12.98
CA ASN A 34 0.86 -8.68 -14.36
C ASN A 34 0.02 -7.40 -14.45
N ALA A 35 -0.96 -7.22 -13.57
CA ALA A 35 -1.72 -5.97 -13.47
C ALA A 35 -0.82 -4.80 -13.10
N VAL A 36 -0.12 -4.89 -11.97
CA VAL A 36 0.75 -3.82 -11.45
C VAL A 36 1.87 -3.44 -12.42
N LEU A 37 2.52 -4.41 -13.07
CA LEU A 37 3.63 -4.13 -13.98
C LEU A 37 3.20 -3.56 -15.33
N LYS A 38 1.96 -3.83 -15.77
CA LYS A 38 1.43 -3.30 -17.05
C LYS A 38 0.70 -1.98 -16.88
N SER A 39 0.18 -1.71 -15.69
CA SER A 39 -0.58 -0.50 -15.40
C SER A 39 0.28 0.75 -15.28
N SER A 40 -0.35 1.88 -15.64
CA SER A 40 0.20 3.21 -15.37
C SER A 40 0.13 3.52 -13.87
N PRO A 41 0.92 4.50 -13.38
CA PRO A 41 0.81 4.96 -11.99
C PRO A 41 -0.61 5.40 -11.61
N ASP A 42 -1.35 6.04 -12.53
CA ASP A 42 -2.72 6.51 -12.29
C ASP A 42 -3.71 5.34 -12.13
N GLU A 43 -3.55 4.28 -12.93
CA GLU A 43 -4.36 3.06 -12.79
C GLU A 43 -4.07 2.34 -11.47
N ILE A 44 -2.81 2.34 -11.03
CA ILE A 44 -2.41 1.80 -9.72
C ILE A 44 -3.02 2.64 -8.60
N ASP A 45 -2.98 3.97 -8.71
CA ASP A 45 -3.55 4.90 -7.73
C ASP A 45 -5.07 4.72 -7.58
N ALA A 46 -5.78 4.48 -8.69
CA ALA A 46 -7.22 4.16 -8.67
C ALA A 46 -7.55 2.90 -7.84
N GLN A 47 -6.58 2.02 -7.60
CA GLN A 47 -6.71 0.82 -6.77
C GLN A 47 -6.19 0.99 -5.34
N ALA A 48 -5.85 2.22 -4.92
CA ALA A 48 -5.30 2.48 -3.59
C ALA A 48 -6.22 2.05 -2.43
N GLY A 49 -7.54 1.98 -2.65
CA GLY A 49 -8.49 1.45 -1.67
C GLY A 49 -8.23 0.00 -1.25
N HIS A 50 -7.55 -0.78 -2.09
CA HIS A 50 -7.21 -2.18 -1.83
C HIS A 50 -5.73 -2.38 -1.43
N ALA A 51 -4.97 -1.30 -1.26
CA ALA A 51 -3.54 -1.35 -0.99
C ALA A 51 -3.21 -2.17 0.27
N GLU A 52 -4.02 -2.07 1.33
CA GLU A 52 -3.80 -2.80 2.58
C GLU A 52 -3.87 -4.32 2.36
N VAL A 53 -4.91 -4.80 1.70
CA VAL A 53 -5.11 -6.23 1.39
C VAL A 53 -4.00 -6.75 0.48
N ALA A 54 -3.62 -5.95 -0.52
CA ALA A 54 -2.52 -6.28 -1.42
C ALA A 54 -1.19 -6.42 -0.67
N PHE A 55 -0.84 -5.49 0.22
CA PHE A 55 0.38 -5.59 1.03
C PHE A 55 0.34 -6.77 2.01
N GLN A 56 -0.79 -7.02 2.68
CA GLN A 56 -0.97 -8.21 3.53
C GLN A 56 -0.70 -9.50 2.75
N PHE A 57 -1.26 -9.60 1.55
CA PHE A 57 -1.03 -10.73 0.66
C PHE A 57 0.45 -10.84 0.24
N LEU A 58 1.06 -9.76 -0.25
CA LEU A 58 2.45 -9.75 -0.73
C LEU A 58 3.44 -10.12 0.38
N ILE A 59 3.25 -9.61 1.60
CA ILE A 59 4.09 -9.92 2.76
C ILE A 59 3.90 -11.39 3.18
N GLY A 60 2.67 -11.87 3.27
CA GLY A 60 2.38 -13.27 3.57
C GLY A 60 2.94 -14.23 2.52
N PHE A 61 2.79 -13.89 1.23
CA PHE A 61 3.32 -14.64 0.10
C PHE A 61 4.85 -14.67 0.10
N GLY A 62 5.51 -13.53 0.32
CA GLY A 62 6.97 -13.43 0.42
C GLY A 62 7.55 -14.22 1.59
N SER A 63 6.78 -14.39 2.67
CA SER A 63 7.17 -15.19 3.83
C SER A 63 7.12 -16.70 3.55
N LYS A 64 6.22 -17.15 2.66
CA LYS A 64 6.06 -18.57 2.31
C LYS A 64 6.88 -18.99 1.09
N LYS A 65 7.06 -18.12 0.10
CA LYS A 65 7.73 -18.47 -1.17
C LYS A 65 8.91 -17.55 -1.49
N ALA A 66 10.04 -17.78 -0.80
CA ALA A 66 11.28 -17.02 -1.01
C ALA A 66 11.80 -17.01 -2.46
N GLN A 67 11.50 -18.05 -3.25
CA GLN A 67 11.88 -18.13 -4.66
C GLN A 67 11.30 -16.99 -5.54
N PHE A 68 10.21 -16.34 -5.12
CA PHE A 68 9.59 -15.22 -5.86
C PHE A 68 10.12 -13.85 -5.40
N ARG A 69 11.17 -13.77 -4.59
CA ARG A 69 11.70 -12.53 -4.00
C ARG A 69 11.98 -11.44 -5.03
N SER A 70 12.61 -11.77 -6.16
CA SER A 70 12.93 -10.79 -7.21
C SER A 70 11.67 -10.19 -7.84
N LEU A 71 10.65 -11.01 -8.07
CA LEU A 71 9.38 -10.57 -8.64
C LEU A 71 8.56 -9.75 -7.64
N LEU A 72 8.53 -10.18 -6.36
CA LEU A 72 7.94 -9.41 -5.26
C LEU A 72 8.56 -8.02 -5.16
N LEU A 73 9.89 -7.93 -5.24
CA LEU A 73 10.61 -6.67 -5.17
C LEU A 73 10.24 -5.74 -6.32
N GLN A 74 10.12 -6.25 -7.55
CA GLN A 74 9.65 -5.45 -8.70
C GLN A 74 8.23 -4.93 -8.50
N VAL A 75 7.31 -5.77 -8.03
CA VAL A 75 5.91 -5.38 -7.77
C VAL A 75 5.86 -4.30 -6.69
N ILE A 76 6.54 -4.52 -5.56
CA ILE A 76 6.55 -3.56 -4.45
C ILE A 76 7.20 -2.25 -4.88
N GLN A 77 8.33 -2.26 -5.59
CA GLN A 77 8.95 -1.05 -6.12
C GLN A 77 7.98 -0.26 -6.98
N ARG A 78 7.23 -0.94 -7.86
CA ARG A 78 6.25 -0.31 -8.74
C ARG A 78 5.08 0.30 -7.95
N LEU A 79 4.57 -0.39 -6.92
CA LEU A 79 3.52 0.13 -6.04
C LEU A 79 4.01 1.34 -5.24
N MET A 80 5.25 1.31 -4.75
CA MET A 80 5.85 2.37 -3.93
C MET A 80 6.17 3.66 -4.70
N VAL A 81 6.08 3.65 -6.04
CA VAL A 81 6.13 4.89 -6.85
C VAL A 81 4.89 5.75 -6.59
N VAL A 82 3.75 5.13 -6.27
CA VAL A 82 2.49 5.84 -6.04
C VAL A 82 2.37 6.26 -4.56
N PRO A 83 2.22 7.57 -4.26
CA PRO A 83 2.21 8.06 -2.88
C PRO A 83 1.09 7.47 -2.02
N SER A 84 -0.11 7.27 -2.57
CA SER A 84 -1.27 6.73 -1.86
C SER A 84 -1.01 5.32 -1.31
N TRP A 85 -0.34 4.47 -2.08
CA TRP A 85 0.07 3.12 -1.66
C TRP A 85 1.11 3.17 -0.54
N SER A 86 2.09 4.07 -0.64
CA SER A 86 3.06 4.28 0.44
C SER A 86 2.39 4.78 1.72
N ALA A 87 1.37 5.64 1.61
CA ALA A 87 0.60 6.13 2.73
C ALA A 87 -0.23 5.01 3.38
N ALA A 88 -0.86 4.14 2.58
CA ALA A 88 -1.60 2.98 3.08
C ALA A 88 -0.71 2.03 3.90
N LEU A 89 0.52 1.77 3.45
CA LEU A 89 1.49 0.98 4.21
C LEU A 89 1.90 1.68 5.52
N LYS A 90 2.11 3.00 5.49
CA LYS A 90 2.47 3.80 6.67
C LYS A 90 1.38 3.78 7.75
N ARG A 91 0.11 3.76 7.36
CA ARG A 91 -1.06 3.72 8.28
C ARG A 91 -1.17 2.41 9.08
N ARG A 92 -0.50 1.33 8.67
CA ARG A 92 -0.62 0.00 9.32
C ARG A 92 0.74 -0.45 9.88
N PRO A 93 1.05 -0.13 11.16
CA PRO A 93 2.31 -0.55 11.77
C PRO A 93 2.44 -2.08 11.85
N ASP A 94 1.34 -2.81 12.02
CA ASP A 94 1.33 -4.28 12.03
C ASP A 94 1.90 -4.88 10.74
N LEU A 95 1.64 -4.23 9.59
CA LEU A 95 2.18 -4.67 8.31
C LEU A 95 3.67 -4.41 8.21
N GLN A 96 4.13 -3.28 8.75
CA GLN A 96 5.55 -2.94 8.81
C GLN A 96 6.32 -3.93 9.67
N GLU A 97 5.77 -4.32 10.82
CA GLU A 97 6.37 -5.31 11.71
C GLU A 97 6.49 -6.67 11.02
N LYS A 98 5.42 -7.15 10.35
CA LYS A 98 5.47 -8.38 9.56
C LYS A 98 6.48 -8.29 8.43
N ALA A 99 6.59 -7.14 7.78
CA ALA A 99 7.56 -6.91 6.72
C ALA A 99 9.01 -6.89 7.22
N ARG A 100 9.28 -6.55 8.49
CA ARG A 100 10.63 -6.65 9.10
C ARG A 100 11.13 -8.09 9.24
N VAL A 101 10.23 -9.08 9.22
CA VAL A 101 10.60 -10.51 9.23
C VAL A 101 11.01 -10.99 7.83
N LEU A 102 10.68 -10.24 6.77
CA LEU A 102 11.05 -10.58 5.41
C LEU A 102 12.55 -10.39 5.16
N HIS A 103 13.00 -10.76 3.96
CA HIS A 103 14.38 -10.59 3.54
C HIS A 103 14.80 -9.10 3.49
N LYS A 104 16.07 -8.82 3.79
CA LYS A 104 16.64 -7.46 3.84
C LYS A 104 16.32 -6.60 2.61
N ASP A 105 16.40 -7.14 1.40
CA ASP A 105 16.12 -6.33 0.19
C ASP A 105 14.66 -5.86 0.13
N LEU A 106 13.71 -6.67 0.61
CA LEU A 106 12.30 -6.28 0.67
C LEU A 106 12.09 -5.21 1.75
N GLN A 107 12.78 -5.32 2.89
CA GLN A 107 12.76 -4.29 3.93
C GLN A 107 13.27 -2.95 3.39
N SER A 108 14.43 -2.96 2.71
CA SER A 108 15.01 -1.76 2.09
C SER A 108 14.07 -1.14 1.05
N THR A 109 13.40 -1.97 0.26
CA THR A 109 12.46 -1.51 -0.77
C THR A 109 11.22 -0.84 -0.17
N LEU A 110 10.71 -1.38 0.94
CA LEU A 110 9.54 -0.83 1.64
C LEU A 110 9.87 0.47 2.39
N LYS A 111 11.12 0.96 2.32
CA LYS A 111 11.63 2.08 3.12
C LYS A 111 11.31 1.89 4.60
N LEU A 112 11.32 0.63 5.03
CA LEU A 112 11.40 0.28 6.44
C LEU A 112 12.84 0.54 6.80
N ASP A 113 13.20 1.82 6.90
CA ASP A 113 14.47 2.20 7.46
C ASP A 113 14.56 1.42 8.78
N PRO A 114 15.64 0.63 9.00
CA PRO A 114 15.85 0.08 10.32
C PRO A 114 15.76 1.28 11.26
N PRO A 115 14.98 1.20 12.36
CA PRO A 115 14.80 2.33 13.27
C PRO A 115 16.18 2.87 13.45
N GLN A 116 16.43 4.10 12.96
CA GLN A 116 17.76 4.68 13.02
C GLN A 116 18.15 4.41 14.46
N ARG A 117 19.19 3.58 14.65
CA ARG A 117 19.77 3.46 15.97
C ARG A 117 20.15 4.90 16.20
N ILE A 118 19.32 5.61 16.96
CA ILE A 118 19.68 6.85 17.61
C ILE A 118 20.95 6.38 18.28
N ALA A 119 22.09 6.72 17.68
CA ALA A 119 23.38 6.27 18.16
C ALA A 119 23.31 6.65 19.63
N PRO A 120 23.36 5.67 20.57
CA PRO A 120 23.13 5.93 21.98
C PRO A 120 23.91 7.18 22.28
N GLU A 121 23.17 8.25 22.58
CA GLU A 121 23.70 9.60 22.61
C GLU A 121 25.02 9.50 23.37
N PRO A 122 26.17 9.80 22.73
CA PRO A 122 27.46 9.57 23.36
C PRO A 122 27.37 10.21 24.74
N PRO A 123 27.58 9.45 25.84
CA PRO A 123 27.38 9.96 27.18
C PRO A 123 28.04 11.32 27.30
N LEU A 124 27.25 12.35 27.60
CA LEU A 124 27.69 13.75 27.66
C LEU A 124 28.81 13.99 28.70
N GLU A 125 29.25 12.96 29.41
CA GLU A 125 30.32 12.99 30.42
C GLU A 125 31.73 13.19 29.87
N GLN A 126 31.93 13.33 28.55
CA GLN A 126 33.24 13.71 27.98
C GLN A 126 33.29 15.11 27.35
N LEU A 127 32.28 15.97 27.58
CA LEU A 127 32.47 17.41 27.42
C LEU A 127 33.29 17.95 28.60
N GLY A 128 34.61 17.73 28.52
CA GLY A 128 35.57 18.49 29.30
C GLY A 128 35.37 20.01 29.10
N PRO A 129 35.89 20.84 30.02
CA PRO A 129 35.66 22.28 30.00
C PRO A 129 36.11 22.89 28.67
N VAL A 130 35.12 23.42 27.95
CA VAL A 130 35.29 24.17 26.70
C VAL A 130 36.21 25.34 26.97
N ARG A 131 37.49 25.18 26.59
CA ARG A 131 38.46 26.27 26.56
C ARG A 131 38.02 27.21 25.44
N ARG A 132 37.32 28.29 25.82
CA ARG A 132 37.03 29.44 24.98
C ARG A 132 38.34 29.91 24.34
N GLN A 133 38.59 29.53 23.09
CA GLN A 133 39.56 30.22 22.26
C GLN A 133 38.81 31.26 21.46
N ALA A 134 39.20 32.51 21.70
CA ALA A 134 38.63 33.68 21.09
C ALA A 134 38.80 33.62 19.56
N LEU A 135 37.71 33.97 18.90
CA LEU A 135 37.59 34.24 17.48
C LEU A 135 38.60 35.36 17.11
N THR A 136 39.64 35.02 16.35
CA THR A 136 40.34 36.01 15.52
C THR A 136 39.78 35.94 14.13
N VAL A 137 39.04 36.99 13.78
CA VAL A 137 38.59 37.36 12.44
C VAL A 137 39.80 37.48 11.52
N ALA A 138 39.76 36.78 10.40
CA ALA A 138 40.51 37.14 9.20
C ALA A 138 39.81 36.57 7.95
N THR A 139 39.15 37.46 7.21
CA THR A 139 38.94 37.35 5.76
C THR A 139 40.18 37.96 5.09
N PRO A 140 40.75 37.36 4.03
CA PRO A 140 40.34 37.72 2.66
C PRO A 140 40.28 36.48 1.73
N ASP A 141 39.32 36.40 0.81
CA ASP A 141 39.45 36.81 -0.61
C ASP A 141 40.78 36.36 -1.26
N THR A 142 40.69 35.49 -2.28
CA THR A 142 41.47 35.48 -3.55
C THR A 142 41.50 34.06 -4.14
N GLY A 143 41.00 33.90 -5.38
CA GLY A 143 41.81 33.25 -6.41
C GLY A 143 41.49 31.82 -6.84
N LEU A 144 41.01 31.73 -8.08
CA LEU A 144 41.57 30.90 -9.17
C LEU A 144 41.39 29.38 -9.12
N GLU A 145 40.43 28.93 -9.93
CA GLU A 145 40.67 28.06 -11.10
C GLU A 145 41.66 26.90 -10.91
N HIS A 146 41.18 25.67 -10.70
CA HIS A 146 41.90 24.45 -11.10
C HIS A 146 40.90 23.36 -11.56
N PRO A 147 40.82 23.04 -12.87
CA PRO A 147 40.12 21.85 -13.34
C PRO A 147 40.99 20.62 -13.06
N VAL A 148 40.63 19.84 -12.04
CA VAL A 148 41.26 18.55 -11.77
C VAL A 148 40.79 17.56 -12.81
N SER A 149 41.66 17.29 -13.78
CA SER A 149 41.55 16.19 -14.75
C SER A 149 41.43 14.85 -14.03
N LEU A 150 40.26 14.22 -14.10
CA LEU A 150 40.05 12.86 -13.60
C LEU A 150 40.75 11.84 -14.53
N PRO A 151 41.46 10.85 -13.98
CA PRO A 151 42.10 9.81 -14.77
C PRO A 151 41.05 8.91 -15.43
N ARG A 152 41.06 8.91 -16.77
CA ARG A 152 40.25 8.08 -17.64
C ARG A 152 40.61 6.60 -17.41
N ARG A 153 39.83 5.92 -16.56
CA ARG A 153 39.96 4.49 -16.29
C ARG A 153 39.58 3.73 -17.55
N ALA A 154 40.59 3.14 -18.21
CA ALA A 154 40.40 2.25 -19.34
C ALA A 154 39.61 1.01 -18.86
N PHE A 155 38.41 0.82 -19.40
CA PHE A 155 37.65 -0.41 -19.19
C PHE A 155 38.28 -1.54 -20.03
N PRO A 156 38.52 -2.73 -19.44
CA PRO A 156 38.95 -3.88 -20.20
C PRO A 156 37.85 -4.31 -21.17
N ARG A 157 38.23 -4.35 -22.44
CA ARG A 157 37.46 -4.89 -23.58
C ARG A 157 37.02 -6.32 -23.25
N GLN A 158 35.74 -6.52 -22.94
CA GLN A 158 35.17 -7.86 -22.81
C GLN A 158 35.06 -8.51 -24.19
N GLU A 159 35.71 -9.66 -24.31
CA GLU A 159 35.71 -10.56 -25.45
C GLU A 159 34.30 -11.14 -25.70
N PRO A 160 33.78 -11.12 -26.94
CA PRO A 160 32.48 -11.70 -27.25
C PRO A 160 32.54 -13.22 -27.15
N ARG A 161 31.83 -13.79 -26.17
CA ARG A 161 31.65 -15.24 -26.09
C ARG A 161 30.79 -15.76 -27.25
N PRO A 162 31.13 -16.91 -27.85
CA PRO A 162 30.39 -17.48 -28.97
C PRO A 162 28.99 -17.95 -28.55
N VAL A 163 28.02 -17.61 -29.39
CA VAL A 163 26.62 -18.01 -29.29
C VAL A 163 26.52 -19.51 -29.51
N SER A 164 26.21 -20.25 -28.44
CA SER A 164 25.90 -21.67 -28.53
C SER A 164 24.50 -21.83 -29.14
N VAL A 165 24.46 -21.99 -30.47
CA VAL A 165 23.28 -22.39 -31.25
C VAL A 165 22.87 -23.79 -30.78
N ARG A 166 21.85 -23.88 -29.92
CA ARG A 166 21.24 -25.17 -29.56
C ARG A 166 20.02 -25.42 -30.43
N SER A 167 20.21 -26.42 -31.28
CA SER A 167 19.29 -27.07 -32.21
C SER A 167 17.82 -27.08 -31.84
N ARG A 168 17.03 -26.76 -32.87
CA ARG A 168 15.69 -27.29 -33.15
C ARG A 168 15.50 -28.70 -32.57
N GLN A 169 14.52 -28.86 -31.69
CA GLN A 169 13.79 -30.11 -31.56
C GLN A 169 12.30 -29.84 -31.73
N LYS A 170 11.80 -30.42 -32.83
CA LYS A 170 10.40 -30.54 -33.21
C LYS A 170 9.93 -31.90 -32.68
N PRO A 171 8.89 -31.93 -31.83
CA PRO A 171 7.95 -33.06 -31.78
C PRO A 171 6.59 -32.56 -32.28
N ALA A 172 6.11 -33.07 -33.41
CA ALA A 172 5.32 -34.31 -33.49
C ALA A 172 3.89 -34.08 -32.97
N ALA A 173 2.98 -34.13 -33.93
CA ALA A 173 1.54 -34.03 -33.78
C ALA A 173 0.94 -35.19 -32.97
N SER A 174 -0.35 -35.03 -32.67
CA SER A 174 -1.35 -36.08 -32.41
C SER A 174 -1.80 -36.17 -30.96
N SER A 175 -2.97 -35.59 -30.69
CA SER A 175 -4.17 -36.37 -30.35
C SER A 175 -5.36 -35.43 -30.14
N SER A 176 -6.44 -35.73 -30.85
CA SER A 176 -7.74 -35.07 -30.77
C SER A 176 -8.42 -35.32 -29.41
N PRO A 177 -9.19 -34.36 -28.87
CA PRO A 177 -10.16 -34.66 -27.83
C PRO A 177 -11.52 -35.01 -28.44
N THR A 178 -11.95 -36.24 -28.18
CA THR A 178 -13.30 -36.76 -28.33
C THR A 178 -14.31 -35.89 -27.57
N ASN A 179 -15.25 -35.29 -28.30
CA ASN A 179 -16.43 -34.64 -27.73
C ASN A 179 -17.36 -35.70 -27.12
N ALA A 180 -17.57 -35.63 -25.80
CA ALA A 180 -18.67 -36.29 -25.12
C ALA A 180 -19.77 -35.25 -24.80
N PRO A 181 -21.06 -35.57 -25.02
CA PRO A 181 -22.16 -34.63 -24.79
C PRO A 181 -22.45 -34.47 -23.30
N VAL A 182 -22.27 -33.25 -22.78
CA VAL A 182 -22.69 -32.85 -21.44
C VAL A 182 -24.21 -32.75 -21.41
N LYS A 183 -24.83 -33.54 -20.52
CA LYS A 183 -26.25 -33.48 -20.18
C LYS A 183 -26.58 -32.09 -19.62
N GLN A 184 -27.55 -31.43 -20.25
CA GLN A 184 -28.18 -30.23 -19.73
C GLN A 184 -28.87 -30.57 -18.40
N VAL A 185 -28.44 -29.88 -17.34
CA VAL A 185 -29.13 -29.86 -16.05
C VAL A 185 -30.07 -28.65 -16.06
N THR A 186 -31.35 -28.96 -15.90
CA THR A 186 -32.50 -28.07 -15.79
C THR A 186 -32.30 -27.05 -14.65
N PRO A 187 -32.55 -25.74 -14.86
CA PRO A 187 -32.56 -24.79 -13.76
C PRO A 187 -33.86 -24.92 -12.95
N SER A 188 -33.73 -25.31 -11.69
CA SER A 188 -34.82 -25.29 -10.72
C SER A 188 -35.25 -23.85 -10.41
N SER A 189 -36.52 -23.61 -10.74
CA SER A 189 -37.41 -22.54 -10.28
C SER A 189 -37.04 -21.94 -8.91
N LEU A 190 -36.67 -20.66 -8.92
CA LEU A 190 -36.51 -19.82 -7.73
C LEU A 190 -37.89 -19.38 -7.24
N ARG A 191 -38.29 -19.93 -6.08
CA ARG A 191 -39.45 -19.53 -5.30
C ARG A 191 -39.07 -18.31 -4.45
N PRO A 192 -39.80 -17.18 -4.51
CA PRO A 192 -39.54 -16.05 -3.62
C PRO A 192 -40.03 -16.39 -2.21
N GLN A 193 -39.13 -16.48 -1.24
CA GLN A 193 -39.53 -16.48 0.17
C GLN A 193 -39.72 -15.02 0.62
N GLN A 194 -40.96 -14.67 0.94
CA GLN A 194 -41.28 -13.45 1.68
C GLN A 194 -40.69 -13.55 3.09
N ILE A 195 -39.74 -12.67 3.37
CA ILE A 195 -39.24 -12.45 4.74
C ILE A 195 -40.23 -11.51 5.42
N SER A 196 -41.00 -12.08 6.35
CA SER A 196 -41.91 -11.34 7.22
C SER A 196 -41.09 -10.68 8.33
N CYS A 197 -41.06 -9.34 8.36
CA CYS A 197 -40.41 -8.57 9.42
C CYS A 197 -41.37 -8.43 10.61
N SER A 198 -41.16 -9.22 11.65
CA SER A 198 -41.81 -9.05 12.94
C SER A 198 -40.99 -8.10 13.82
N SER A 199 -41.53 -6.92 14.08
CA SER A 199 -40.98 -5.93 15.03
C SER A 199 -41.07 -6.44 16.47
N PRO A 200 -40.01 -6.34 17.30
CA PRO A 200 -40.16 -6.43 18.74
C PRO A 200 -40.35 -5.03 19.34
N THR A 201 -41.57 -4.76 19.81
CA THR A 201 -41.86 -3.75 20.82
C THR A 201 -41.28 -4.20 22.16
N ALA A 202 -40.18 -3.59 22.59
CA ALA A 202 -39.70 -3.70 23.96
C ALA A 202 -39.87 -2.35 24.66
N SER A 203 -40.94 -2.26 25.46
CA SER A 203 -41.11 -1.27 26.51
C SER A 203 -40.19 -1.59 27.66
N CYS A 204 -39.27 -0.68 28.00
CA CYS A 204 -38.57 -0.69 29.28
C CYS A 204 -38.60 0.72 29.86
N SER A 205 -39.56 0.93 30.76
CA SER A 205 -39.54 2.01 31.74
C SER A 205 -38.57 1.63 32.86
N SER A 206 -37.50 2.39 33.03
CA SER A 206 -36.81 2.48 34.32
C SER A 206 -36.05 3.79 34.43
N SER A 207 -36.53 4.59 35.36
CA SER A 207 -36.03 5.91 35.74
C SER A 207 -34.66 5.81 36.40
N SER A 208 -33.72 6.61 35.93
CA SER A 208 -32.55 7.06 36.70
C SER A 208 -32.13 8.44 36.15
N PRO A 209 -32.21 9.52 36.94
CA PRO A 209 -31.84 10.86 36.50
C PRO A 209 -30.39 11.10 36.89
N LEU A 210 -29.48 11.14 35.91
CA LEU A 210 -28.13 11.73 36.00
C LEU A 210 -27.42 11.47 34.66
N VAL A 211 -27.64 12.34 33.67
CA VAL A 211 -26.69 12.87 32.68
C VAL A 211 -27.52 13.78 31.76
N SER A 212 -27.75 15.03 32.14
CA SER A 212 -28.38 16.01 31.25
C SER A 212 -27.41 16.63 30.24
N ASP A 213 -26.10 16.36 30.38
CA ASP A 213 -25.07 16.96 29.52
C ASP A 213 -24.85 16.24 28.17
N THR A 214 -25.40 15.04 27.97
CA THR A 214 -25.19 14.30 26.70
C THR A 214 -26.24 14.62 25.63
N ALA A 215 -27.46 15.03 26.01
CA ALA A 215 -28.50 15.34 25.05
C ALA A 215 -28.23 16.65 24.29
N GLU A 216 -27.74 17.68 24.98
CA GLU A 216 -27.33 18.94 24.33
C GLU A 216 -26.11 18.75 23.43
N ALA A 217 -25.09 18.01 23.88
CA ALA A 217 -23.90 17.72 23.08
C ALA A 217 -24.19 16.93 21.80
N ILE A 218 -25.19 16.04 21.82
CA ILE A 218 -25.63 15.30 20.62
C ILE A 218 -26.40 16.23 19.67
N THR A 219 -27.24 17.12 20.21
CA THR A 219 -28.03 18.07 19.40
C THR A 219 -27.12 19.08 18.70
N GLU A 220 -26.07 19.55 19.38
CA GLU A 220 -25.05 20.45 18.81
C GLU A 220 -24.24 19.76 17.70
N ARG A 221 -23.87 18.47 17.88
CA ARG A 221 -23.24 17.68 16.82
C ARG A 221 -24.14 17.52 15.60
N CYS A 222 -25.44 17.25 15.79
CA CYS A 222 -26.38 17.14 14.67
C CYS A 222 -26.49 18.42 13.85
N GLN A 223 -26.48 19.59 14.50
CA GLN A 223 -26.47 20.88 13.80
C GLN A 223 -25.18 21.09 13.00
N SER A 224 -24.02 20.69 13.52
CA SER A 224 -22.75 20.80 12.77
C SER A 224 -22.72 19.92 11.51
N TYR A 225 -23.35 18.74 11.55
CA TYR A 225 -23.41 17.85 10.38
C TYR A 225 -24.35 18.37 9.30
N GLN A 226 -25.44 19.04 9.68
CA GLN A 226 -26.37 19.67 8.73
C GLN A 226 -25.68 20.78 7.92
N VAL A 227 -24.92 21.65 8.60
CA VAL A 227 -24.15 22.74 7.95
C VAL A 227 -23.07 22.19 7.02
N LEU A 228 -22.38 21.13 7.44
CA LEU A 228 -21.40 20.45 6.58
C LEU A 228 -22.05 19.82 5.34
N ALA A 229 -23.22 19.22 5.48
CA ALA A 229 -23.94 18.63 4.35
C ALA A 229 -24.38 19.69 3.33
N GLU A 230 -24.92 20.82 3.77
CA GLU A 230 -25.29 21.92 2.88
C GLU A 230 -24.06 22.53 2.19
N LEU A 231 -22.98 22.75 2.95
CA LEU A 231 -21.73 23.28 2.43
C LEU A 231 -21.16 22.36 1.33
N VAL A 232 -21.13 21.04 1.57
CA VAL A 232 -20.65 20.05 0.59
C VAL A 232 -21.56 20.00 -0.64
N SER A 233 -22.87 20.16 -0.47
CA SER A 233 -23.85 20.15 -1.58
C SER A 233 -23.73 21.35 -2.53
N ALA A 234 -23.17 22.47 -2.06
CA ALA A 234 -22.96 23.68 -2.86
C ALA A 234 -21.78 23.56 -3.84
N PHE A 235 -20.95 22.53 -3.73
CA PHE A 235 -19.78 22.33 -4.57
C PHE A 235 -20.02 21.27 -5.67
N SER A 236 -19.26 21.38 -6.76
CA SER A 236 -19.17 20.32 -7.78
C SER A 236 -18.74 18.99 -7.13
N PRO A 237 -19.23 17.82 -7.59
CA PRO A 237 -18.91 16.51 -7.02
C PRO A 237 -17.41 16.25 -6.86
N VAL A 238 -16.60 16.78 -7.79
CA VAL A 238 -15.13 16.67 -7.73
C VAL A 238 -14.58 17.44 -6.53
N VAL A 239 -15.02 18.69 -6.34
CA VAL A 239 -14.57 19.54 -5.23
C VAL A 239 -15.08 19.01 -3.89
N ALA A 240 -16.33 18.52 -3.86
CA ALA A 240 -16.90 17.85 -2.69
C ALA A 240 -16.05 16.65 -2.24
N HIS A 241 -15.57 15.82 -3.17
CA HIS A 241 -14.72 14.68 -2.86
C HIS A 241 -13.37 15.10 -2.25
N TYR A 242 -12.73 16.14 -2.81
CA TYR A 242 -11.48 16.69 -2.26
C TYR A 242 -11.68 17.29 -0.85
N LEU A 243 -12.77 18.02 -0.63
CA LEU A 243 -13.10 18.57 0.69
C LEU A 243 -13.34 17.47 1.73
N LEU A 244 -14.04 16.39 1.37
CA LEU A 244 -14.26 15.25 2.26
C LEU A 244 -12.96 14.52 2.61
N LEU A 245 -12.03 14.38 1.66
CA LEU A 245 -10.70 13.80 1.94
C LEU A 245 -9.91 14.65 2.93
N HIS A 246 -9.87 15.97 2.75
CA HIS A 246 -9.18 16.86 3.68
C HIS A 246 -9.86 16.97 5.05
N LEU A 247 -11.19 16.99 5.11
CA LEU A 247 -11.91 16.98 6.40
C LEU A 247 -11.61 15.69 7.19
N ASN A 248 -11.55 14.53 6.52
CA ASN A 248 -11.16 13.28 7.17
C ASN A 248 -9.72 13.32 7.69
N GLU A 249 -8.80 13.94 6.95
CA GLU A 249 -7.41 14.11 7.38
C GLU A 249 -7.31 15.04 8.60
N ILE A 250 -8.04 16.16 8.61
CA ILE A 250 -8.10 17.10 9.73
C ILE A 250 -8.71 16.45 10.97
N LEU A 251 -9.83 15.74 10.82
CA LEU A 251 -10.49 15.02 11.91
C LEU A 251 -9.58 13.93 12.49
N TRP A 252 -8.85 13.22 11.62
CA TRP A 252 -7.88 12.23 12.06
C TRP A 252 -6.74 12.86 12.87
N LEU A 253 -6.18 13.98 12.40
CA LEU A 253 -5.15 14.74 13.13
C LEU A 253 -5.65 15.31 14.47
N ALA A 254 -6.89 15.79 14.51
CA ALA A 254 -7.51 16.30 15.74
C ALA A 254 -7.66 15.19 16.79
N ARG A 255 -8.07 13.99 16.36
CA ARG A 255 -8.17 12.80 17.21
C ARG A 255 -6.81 12.37 17.75
N GLU A 256 -5.78 12.35 16.92
CA GLU A 256 -4.43 11.95 17.34
C GLU A 256 -3.82 12.94 18.35
N ARG A 257 -4.24 14.21 18.30
CA ARG A 257 -3.86 15.25 19.26
C ARG A 257 -4.75 15.32 20.50
N GLY A 258 -5.76 14.46 20.63
CA GLY A 258 -6.69 14.46 21.77
C GLY A 258 -7.57 15.71 21.87
N VAL A 259 -7.80 16.38 20.73
CA VAL A 259 -8.63 17.60 20.65
C VAL A 259 -10.12 17.25 20.50
N CYS A 260 -10.46 15.98 20.24
CA CYS A 260 -11.82 15.47 20.05
C CYS A 260 -12.01 14.08 20.66
#